data_AF-A0A2Z3KP91-F1
#
_entry.id   AF-A0A2Z3KP91-F1
#
_cell.length_a   1.000
_cell.length_b   1.000
_cell.length_c   1.000
_cell.angle_alpha   90.00
_cell.angle_beta   90.00
_cell.angle_gamma   90.00
#
_symmetry.space_group_name_H-M   'P 1'
#
loop_
_entity.id
_entity.type
_entity.pdbx_description
1 polymer ?
#
loop_
_entity_poly.entity_id
_entity_poly.type
_entity_poly.pdbx_seq_one_letter_code
_entity_poly.pdbx_strand_id
1 'polypeptide(L)'
;MEKTQNVDERIIEEVKNLIMFDNDLTYAERNALGIFYSKIEKGQTVQESIGPMMKSLNMLSSGSSQEKLSLNVKKLFDFALTYYKVPEKQKIRFYGSGGGLIHRFSAKEMLLLFLLVFVGLPLALYIKYLLR
;
A
#
# COMPACT_ATOMS: atom_id res chain seq x y z
N MET A 1 -5.40 -9.55 25.76
CA MET A 1 -6.10 -9.29 24.49
C MET A 1 -7.14 -8.16 24.60
N GLU A 2 -7.59 -7.75 25.79
CA GLU A 2 -8.56 -6.63 25.96
C GLU A 2 -8.08 -5.23 25.54
N LYS A 3 -6.77 -4.93 25.62
CA LYS A 3 -6.28 -3.59 25.28
C LYS A 3 -6.40 -3.24 23.79
N THR A 4 -6.37 -4.23 22.89
CA THR A 4 -6.37 -3.99 21.44
C THR A 4 -7.77 -3.83 20.88
N GLN A 5 -8.74 -4.63 21.34
CA GLN A 5 -10.15 -4.51 20.91
C GLN A 5 -10.73 -3.13 21.29
N ASN A 6 -10.39 -2.60 22.47
CA ASN A 6 -10.80 -1.26 22.88
C ASN A 6 -10.23 -0.16 21.98
N VAL A 7 -9.00 -0.35 21.47
CA VAL A 7 -8.36 0.60 20.54
C VAL A 7 -8.99 0.50 19.14
N ASP A 8 -9.27 -0.71 18.65
CA ASP A 8 -9.92 -0.95 17.37
C ASP A 8 -11.29 -0.25 17.30
N GLU A 9 -12.12 -0.47 18.33
CA GLU A 9 -13.47 0.13 18.44
C GLU A 9 -13.38 1.66 18.48
N ARG A 10 -12.46 2.19 19.27
CA ARG A 10 -12.24 3.65 19.36
C ARG A 10 -11.84 4.25 18.01
N ILE A 11 -10.95 3.60 17.25
CA ILE A 11 -10.56 4.09 15.92
C ILE A 11 -11.76 4.08 14.97
N ILE A 12 -12.55 3.01 14.98
CA ILE A 12 -13.75 2.91 14.13
C ILE A 12 -14.72 4.05 14.46
N GLU A 13 -14.96 4.30 15.75
CA GLU A 13 -15.86 5.35 16.21
C GLU A 13 -15.34 6.74 15.86
N GLU A 14 -14.05 7.03 16.10
CA GLU A 14 -13.46 8.32 15.75
C GLU A 14 -13.50 8.55 14.23
N VAL A 15 -13.18 7.55 13.41
CA VAL A 15 -13.29 7.67 11.94
C VAL A 15 -14.73 7.97 11.52
N LYS A 16 -15.71 7.25 12.07
CA LYS A 16 -17.13 7.47 11.76
C LYS A 16 -17.56 8.88 12.14
N ASN A 17 -17.15 9.36 13.31
CA ASN A 17 -17.47 10.70 13.80
C ASN A 17 -16.85 11.79 12.93
N LEU A 18 -15.60 11.62 12.50
CA LEU A 18 -14.97 12.55 11.55
C LEU A 18 -15.75 12.61 10.24
N ILE A 19 -16.08 11.47 9.64
CA ILE A 19 -16.84 11.44 8.39
C ILE A 19 -18.22 12.11 8.56
N MET A 20 -18.93 11.87 9.66
CA MET A 20 -20.30 12.36 9.82
C MET A 20 -20.37 13.83 10.23
N PHE A 21 -19.43 14.31 11.05
CA PHE A 21 -19.57 15.59 11.75
C PHE A 21 -18.44 16.59 11.50
N ASP A 22 -17.29 16.15 10.97
CA ASP A 22 -16.18 17.06 10.71
C ASP A 22 -16.31 17.69 9.32
N ASN A 23 -16.65 18.99 9.32
CA ASN A 23 -16.82 19.80 8.12
C ASN A 23 -15.49 20.31 7.55
N ASP A 24 -14.40 20.21 8.31
CA ASP A 24 -13.07 20.71 7.91
C ASP A 24 -12.28 19.65 7.12
N LEU A 25 -12.85 18.45 6.93
CA LEU A 25 -12.25 17.39 6.15
C LEU A 25 -12.11 17.79 4.68
N THR A 26 -10.90 17.67 4.15
CA THR A 26 -10.71 17.75 2.70
C THR A 26 -11.38 16.55 2.02
N TYR A 27 -11.68 16.68 0.73
CA TYR A 27 -12.22 15.56 -0.06
C TYR A 27 -11.29 14.33 0.01
N ALA A 28 -9.98 14.55 -0.03
CA ALA A 28 -9.00 13.48 0.01
C ALA A 28 -8.98 12.76 1.37
N GLU A 29 -9.09 13.50 2.48
CA GLU A 29 -9.19 12.93 3.82
C GLU A 29 -10.47 12.12 3.99
N ARG A 30 -11.61 12.71 3.62
CA ARG A 30 -12.92 12.06 3.68
C ARG A 30 -12.93 10.76 2.87
N ASN A 31 -12.31 10.76 1.69
CA ASN A 31 -12.17 9.56 0.88
C ASN A 31 -11.27 8.49 1.55
N ALA A 32 -10.12 8.88 2.11
CA ALA A 32 -9.23 7.95 2.80
C ALA A 32 -9.91 7.29 4.01
N LEU A 33 -10.61 8.08 4.82
CA LEU A 33 -11.40 7.60 5.97
C LEU A 33 -12.59 6.73 5.52
N GLY A 34 -13.29 7.13 4.47
CA GLY A 34 -14.41 6.37 3.91
C GLY A 34 -14.02 5.00 3.38
N ILE A 35 -12.86 4.88 2.72
CA ILE A 35 -12.33 3.59 2.26
C ILE A 35 -12.01 2.68 3.45
N PHE A 36 -11.42 3.21 4.52
CA PHE A 36 -11.20 2.46 5.75
C PHE A 36 -12.53 1.95 6.33
N TYR A 37 -13.49 2.85 6.54
CA TYR A 37 -14.76 2.49 7.15
C TYR A 37 -15.55 1.46 6.33
N SER A 38 -15.56 1.61 4.99
CA SER A 38 -16.19 0.63 4.08
C SER A 38 -15.58 -0.76 4.18
N LYS A 39 -14.27 -0.88 4.43
CA LYS A 39 -13.61 -2.19 4.64
C LYS A 39 -14.04 -2.83 5.96
N ILE A 40 -14.18 -2.04 7.02
CA ILE A 40 -14.70 -2.51 8.31
C ILE A 40 -16.14 -2.99 8.16
N GLU A 41 -17.00 -2.24 7.46
CA GLU A 41 -18.40 -2.67 7.20
C GLU A 41 -18.48 -3.97 6.39
N LYS A 42 -17.46 -4.26 5.57
CA LYS A 42 -17.33 -5.53 4.82
C LYS A 42 -16.74 -6.68 5.65
N GLY A 43 -16.50 -6.47 6.95
CA GLY A 43 -15.98 -7.47 7.88
C GLY A 43 -14.46 -7.61 7.90
N GLN A 44 -13.70 -6.68 7.30
CA GLN A 44 -12.25 -6.66 7.46
C GLN A 44 -11.87 -6.16 8.86
N THR A 45 -10.73 -6.64 9.37
CA THR A 45 -10.22 -6.17 10.66
C THR A 45 -9.62 -4.77 10.55
N VAL A 46 -9.57 -4.05 11.68
CA VAL A 46 -8.85 -2.77 11.77
C VAL A 46 -7.39 -2.96 11.42
N GLN A 47 -6.76 -4.03 11.90
CA GLN A 47 -5.35 -4.32 11.63
C GLN A 47 -5.03 -4.44 10.13
N GLU A 48 -5.92 -5.03 9.32
CA GLU A 48 -5.77 -5.14 7.87
C GLU A 48 -6.05 -3.81 7.15
N SER A 49 -6.98 -3.02 7.69
CA SER A 49 -7.50 -1.82 7.03
C SER A 49 -6.71 -0.55 7.38
N ILE A 50 -6.08 -0.51 8.56
CA ILE A 50 -5.40 0.67 9.10
C ILE A 50 -4.16 1.04 8.28
N GLY A 51 -3.37 0.05 7.83
CA GLY A 51 -2.15 0.30 7.06
C GLY A 51 -2.41 1.11 5.78
N PRO A 52 -3.35 0.69 4.92
CA PRO A 52 -3.76 1.47 3.75
C PRO A 52 -4.27 2.88 4.07
N MET A 53 -5.08 3.04 5.13
CA MET A 53 -5.58 4.36 5.56
C MET A 53 -4.42 5.29 5.93
N MET A 54 -3.53 4.81 6.78
CA MET A 54 -2.36 5.54 7.27
C MET A 54 -1.42 5.91 6.13
N LYS A 55 -1.22 5.01 5.16
CA LYS A 55 -0.44 5.32 3.97
C LYS A 55 -1.05 6.48 3.18
N SER A 56 -2.35 6.48 2.96
CA SER A 56 -3.05 7.56 2.26
C SER A 56 -2.90 8.89 3.01
N LEU A 57 -3.16 8.91 4.32
CA LEU A 57 -3.02 10.11 5.14
C LEU A 57 -1.58 10.66 5.15
N ASN A 58 -0.59 9.77 5.20
CA ASN A 58 0.82 10.17 5.12
C ASN A 58 1.22 10.72 3.73
N MET A 59 0.61 10.22 2.65
CA MET A 59 0.81 10.80 1.31
C MET A 59 0.22 12.20 1.22
N LEU A 60 -0.94 12.43 1.83
CA LEU A 60 -1.56 13.75 1.89
C LEU A 60 -0.68 14.74 2.68
N SER A 61 -0.18 14.33 3.85
CA SER A 61 0.67 15.19 4.68
C SER A 61 2.05 15.51 4.08
N SER A 62 2.55 14.68 3.15
CA SER A 62 3.89 14.81 2.56
C SER A 62 3.90 15.42 1.14
N GLY A 63 2.74 15.76 0.57
CA GLY A 63 2.62 16.39 -0.75
C GLY A 63 3.23 17.80 -0.80
N SER A 64 3.85 18.15 -1.93
CA SER A 64 4.64 19.38 -2.16
C SER A 64 3.88 20.71 -2.13
N SER A 65 2.59 20.69 -1.79
CA SER A 65 1.73 21.86 -1.74
C SER A 65 0.80 21.76 -0.53
N GLN A 66 1.31 22.16 0.64
CA GLN A 66 0.58 22.72 1.81
C GLN A 66 -0.73 22.10 2.32
N GLU A 67 -1.17 20.92 1.88
CA GLU A 67 -2.29 20.21 2.49
C GLU A 67 -1.79 19.45 3.73
N LYS A 68 -1.57 20.21 4.81
CA LYS A 68 -1.51 19.63 6.14
C LYS A 68 -2.84 18.92 6.41
N LEU A 69 -2.77 17.74 7.00
CA LEU A 69 -3.95 17.08 7.52
C LEU A 69 -4.72 18.03 8.44
N SER A 70 -6.04 18.01 8.34
CA SER A 70 -6.94 18.67 9.28
C SER A 70 -6.62 18.22 10.71
N LEU A 71 -6.87 19.12 11.67
CA LEU A 71 -6.40 18.94 13.04
C LEU A 71 -6.87 17.60 13.64
N ASN A 72 -8.13 17.23 13.41
CA ASN A 72 -8.70 16.03 13.99
C ASN A 72 -8.24 14.76 13.27
N VAL A 73 -8.05 14.81 11.94
CA VAL A 73 -7.45 13.71 11.18
C VAL A 73 -6.00 13.48 11.61
N LYS A 74 -5.25 14.55 11.86
CA LYS A 74 -3.89 14.45 12.38
C LYS A 74 -3.85 13.80 13.76
N LYS A 75 -4.76 14.18 14.68
CA LYS A 75 -4.85 13.54 16.02
C LYS A 75 -5.13 12.03 15.90
N LEU A 76 -6.07 11.65 15.04
CA LEU A 76 -6.37 10.25 14.76
C LEU A 76 -5.15 9.52 14.18
N PHE A 77 -4.45 10.14 13.24
CA PHE A 77 -3.25 9.61 12.62
C PHE A 77 -2.13 9.38 13.65
N ASP A 78 -1.83 10.37 14.49
CA ASP A 78 -0.82 10.27 15.54
C ASP A 78 -1.21 9.21 16.60
N PHE A 79 -2.49 9.13 16.95
CA PHE A 79 -3.02 8.09 17.83
C PHE A 79 -2.81 6.70 17.21
N ALA A 80 -3.23 6.49 15.95
CA ALA A 80 -3.07 5.22 15.27
C ALA A 80 -1.59 4.80 15.11
N LEU A 81 -0.66 5.73 14.87
CA LEU A 81 0.78 5.44 14.84
C LEU A 81 1.32 4.92 16.18
N THR A 82 0.75 5.36 17.30
CA THR A 82 1.19 4.95 18.64
C THR A 82 0.86 3.48 18.92
N TYR A 83 -0.28 3.00 18.41
CA TYR A 83 -0.77 1.65 18.70
C TYR A 83 -0.49 0.63 17.59
N TYR A 84 -0.54 1.08 16.34
CA TYR A 84 -0.23 0.24 15.20
C TYR A 84 1.16 0.64 14.73
N LYS A 85 2.09 -0.32 14.83
CA LYS A 85 3.40 -0.22 14.17
C LYS A 85 3.19 -0.29 12.66
N VAL A 86 2.68 0.79 12.08
CA VAL A 86 2.66 0.96 10.64
C VAL A 86 4.12 1.10 10.24
N PRO A 87 4.69 0.16 9.47
CA PRO A 87 6.11 0.20 9.16
C PRO A 87 6.43 1.51 8.44
N GLU A 88 7.10 2.41 9.17
CA GLU A 88 7.71 3.61 8.61
C GLU A 88 8.57 3.16 7.43
N LYS A 89 8.24 3.63 6.23
CA LYS A 89 9.00 3.44 5.00
C LYS A 89 8.99 2.01 4.45
N GLN A 90 7.80 1.51 4.07
CA GLN A 90 7.78 0.94 2.73
C GLN A 90 7.88 2.11 1.74
N LYS A 91 9.12 2.39 1.29
CA LYS A 91 9.35 3.14 0.05
C LYS A 91 8.35 2.58 -0.96
N ILE A 92 7.37 3.38 -1.34
CA ILE A 92 6.34 3.01 -2.28
C ILE A 92 7.05 2.84 -3.63
N ARG A 93 7.56 1.64 -3.90
CA ARG A 93 7.61 1.17 -5.28
C ARG A 93 6.15 1.01 -5.65
N PHE A 94 5.66 1.93 -6.48
CA PHE A 94 4.35 1.83 -7.11
C PHE A 94 4.21 0.43 -7.73
N TYR A 95 3.49 -0.45 -7.05
CA TYR A 95 2.85 -1.59 -7.68
C TYR A 95 1.40 -1.14 -7.87
N GLY A 96 1.14 -0.47 -8.99
CA GLY A 96 -0.22 -0.33 -9.48
C GLY A 96 -0.81 -1.71 -9.67
N SER A 97 -2.03 -1.94 -9.19
CA SER A 97 -2.76 -3.17 -9.45
C SER A 97 -3.09 -3.23 -10.94
N GLY A 98 -2.30 -4.01 -11.66
CA GLY A 98 -2.52 -4.37 -13.05
C GLY A 98 -1.44 -5.33 -13.48
N GLY A 99 -1.73 -6.63 -13.39
CA GLY A 99 -1.04 -7.70 -14.14
C GLY A 99 0.49 -7.79 -14.08
N GLY A 100 1.01 -8.80 -13.39
CA GLY A 100 2.34 -9.34 -13.67
C GLY A 100 3.35 -9.15 -12.54
N LEU A 101 3.94 -10.26 -12.11
CA LEU A 101 5.18 -10.33 -11.36
C LEU A 101 6.31 -9.69 -12.18
N ILE A 102 6.49 -8.36 -12.09
CA ILE A 102 7.69 -7.73 -12.67
C ILE A 102 8.83 -7.90 -11.66
N HIS A 103 9.48 -9.05 -11.73
CA HIS A 103 10.86 -9.18 -11.28
C HIS A 103 11.67 -8.18 -12.14
N ARG A 104 12.20 -7.12 -11.54
CA ARG A 104 13.14 -6.22 -12.23
C ARG A 104 14.43 -7.01 -12.46
N PHE A 105 14.50 -7.71 -13.59
CA PHE A 105 15.75 -8.31 -14.02
C PHE A 105 16.79 -7.21 -14.20
N SER A 106 17.93 -7.36 -13.54
CA SER A 106 19.09 -6.49 -13.79
C SER A 106 19.47 -6.59 -15.26
N ALA A 107 20.06 -5.54 -15.85
CA ALA A 107 20.50 -5.55 -17.25
C ALA A 107 21.37 -6.78 -17.59
N LYS A 108 22.13 -7.26 -16.60
CA LYS A 108 22.94 -8.49 -16.70
C LYS A 108 22.11 -9.76 -16.81
N GLU A 109 20.99 -9.84 -16.10
CA GLU A 109 20.07 -10.99 -16.12
C GLU A 109 19.26 -11.02 -17.41
N MET A 110 18.84 -9.85 -17.92
CA MET A 110 18.25 -9.69 -19.26
C MET A 110 19.20 -10.15 -20.37
N LEU A 111 20.48 -9.74 -20.30
CA LEU A 111 21.51 -10.17 -21.25
C LEU A 111 21.70 -11.70 -21.23
N LEU A 112 21.69 -12.30 -20.04
CA LEU A 112 21.87 -13.73 -19.87
C LEU A 112 20.69 -14.53 -20.44
N LEU A 113 19.46 -14.07 -20.18
CA LEU A 113 18.25 -14.63 -20.79
C LEU A 113 18.25 -14.50 -22.31
N PHE A 114 18.65 -13.34 -22.84
CA PHE A 114 18.76 -13.12 -24.27
C PHE A 114 19.77 -14.09 -24.91
N LEU A 115 20.96 -14.24 -24.33
CA LEU A 115 21.97 -15.19 -24.80
C LEU A 115 21.45 -16.63 -24.77
N LEU A 116 20.72 -17.03 -23.72
CA LEU A 116 20.21 -18.39 -23.59
C LEU A 116 19.15 -18.71 -24.66
N VAL A 117 18.24 -17.77 -24.93
CA VAL A 117 17.17 -17.94 -25.92
C VAL A 117 17.69 -17.84 -27.35
N PHE A 118 18.51 -16.83 -27.66
CA PHE A 118 18.91 -16.54 -29.04
C PHE A 118 20.21 -17.21 -29.47
N VAL A 119 21.06 -17.64 -28.53
CA VAL A 119 22.31 -18.34 -28.85
C VAL A 119 22.26 -19.78 -28.35
N GLY A 120 21.86 -19.99 -27.10
CA GLY A 120 21.86 -21.32 -26.48
C GLY A 120 20.91 -22.31 -27.17
N LEU A 121 19.65 -21.92 -27.36
CA LEU A 121 18.63 -22.80 -27.96
C LEU A 121 18.94 -23.19 -29.42
N PRO A 122 19.28 -22.24 -30.32
CA PRO A 122 19.64 -22.57 -31.69
C PRO A 122 20.91 -23.40 -31.79
N LEU A 123 21.91 -23.14 -30.94
CA LEU A 123 23.16 -23.91 -30.93
C LEU A 123 22.92 -25.35 -30.49
N ALA A 124 22.09 -25.58 -29.46
CA ALA A 124 21.75 -26.93 -29.01
C ALA A 124 20.97 -27.71 -30.08
N LEU A 125 20.04 -27.05 -30.79
CA LEU A 125 19.32 -27.64 -31.91
C LEU A 125 20.25 -27.96 -33.08
N TYR A 126 21.22 -27.09 -33.38
CA TYR A 126 22.22 -27.31 -34.41
C TYR A 126 23.15 -28.47 -34.08
N ILE A 127 23.65 -28.56 -32.84
CA ILE A 127 24.46 -29.69 -32.38
C ILE A 127 23.67 -31.00 -32.49
N LYS A 128 22.39 -31.01 -32.08
CA LYS A 128 21.53 -32.20 -32.19
C LYS A 128 21.27 -32.60 -33.64
N TYR A 129 21.18 -31.63 -34.55
CA TYR A 129 21.06 -31.89 -35.99
C TYR A 129 22.35 -32.50 -36.57
N LEU A 130 23.52 -32.01 -36.15
CA LEU A 130 24.83 -32.54 -36.57
C LEU A 130 25.15 -33.93 -36.04
N LEU A 131 24.60 -34.30 -34.88
CA LEU A 131 24.74 -35.62 -34.26
C LEU A 131 23.77 -36.67 -34.84
N ARG A 132 22.91 -36.30 -35.78
CA ARG A 132 21.96 -37.18 -36.46
C ARG A 132 22.42 -37.46 -37.88
#